data_AF-A0A9E4VN92-F1
#
_entry.id   AF-A0A9E4VN92-F1
#
_cell.length_a   1.000
_cell.length_b   1.000
_cell.length_c   1.000
_cell.angle_alpha   90.00
_cell.angle_beta   90.00
_cell.angle_gamma   90.00
#
_symmetry.space_group_name_H-M   'P 1'
#
loop_
_entity.id
_entity.type
_entity.pdbx_description
1 polymer ?
#
loop_
_entity_poly.entity_id
_entity_poly.type
_entity_poly.pdbx_seq_one_letter_code
_entity_poly.pdbx_strand_id
1 'polypeptide(L)'
;AEIRTQSPLMRNINDDPKVWSEMWRRQVDLGCIPYYMFIARDTGAQQYFSVPLVRAWEIFREAYSSVSGICRTVRGPSMSADPGKVQVLGVTDVGGRKLMTLRMLQGRNPDWALRPFFAEYDADAVWLSDLRPAFGETEFFWERELQEAYSADARESTSVS
;
A
#
# COMPACT_ATOMS: atom_id res chain seq x y z
N ALA A 1 -25.17 -7.97 -11.62
CA ALA A 1 -24.00 -8.32 -10.80
C ALA A 1 -22.93 -7.26 -11.01
N GLU A 2 -22.16 -6.88 -9.98
CA GLU A 2 -21.04 -5.94 -10.10
C GLU A 2 -19.71 -6.72 -10.04
N ILE A 3 -18.80 -6.47 -10.98
CA ILE A 3 -17.47 -7.08 -10.99
C ILE A 3 -16.44 -6.02 -10.58
N ARG A 4 -15.73 -6.26 -9.48
CA ARG A 4 -14.61 -5.40 -9.02
C ARG A 4 -13.30 -6.10 -9.31
N THR A 5 -12.35 -5.38 -9.91
CA THR A 5 -11.06 -5.93 -10.33
C THR A 5 -9.94 -5.45 -9.43
N GLN A 6 -8.99 -6.35 -9.15
CA GLN A 6 -7.78 -6.04 -8.42
C GLN A 6 -6.61 -6.80 -9.03
N SER A 7 -5.44 -6.19 -9.06
CA SER A 7 -4.23 -6.80 -9.64
C SER A 7 -2.99 -6.38 -8.85
N PRO A 8 -2.01 -7.28 -8.69
CA PRO A 8 -0.71 -6.93 -8.13
C PRO A 8 0.12 -6.14 -9.14
N LEU A 9 0.90 -5.20 -8.64
CA LEU A 9 2.06 -4.66 -9.34
C LEU A 9 3.23 -5.64 -9.19
N MET A 10 3.80 -6.06 -10.32
CA MET A 10 4.93 -6.98 -10.37
C MET A 10 5.95 -6.51 -11.42
N ARG A 11 7.21 -6.45 -10.99
CA ARG A 11 8.36 -6.19 -11.87
C ARG A 11 8.40 -7.21 -13.00
N ASN A 12 8.76 -6.76 -14.21
CA ASN A 12 8.88 -7.60 -15.40
C ASN A 12 7.56 -8.20 -15.92
N ILE A 13 6.40 -7.80 -15.36
CA ILE A 13 5.07 -8.27 -15.82
C ILE A 13 4.21 -7.08 -16.20
N ASN A 14 4.01 -6.14 -15.27
CA ASN A 14 3.10 -5.02 -15.45
C ASN A 14 3.60 -3.73 -14.78
N ASP A 15 4.90 -3.57 -14.59
CA ASP A 15 5.55 -2.39 -14.00
C ASP A 15 5.73 -1.21 -14.98
N ASP A 16 4.73 -1.01 -15.84
CA ASP A 16 4.64 0.08 -16.81
C ASP A 16 3.30 0.84 -16.63
N PRO A 17 3.32 2.18 -16.47
CA PRO A 17 2.10 3.00 -16.37
C PRO A 17 1.10 2.79 -17.51
N LYS A 18 1.58 2.54 -18.74
CA LYS A 18 0.73 2.34 -19.92
C LYS A 18 -0.10 1.07 -19.78
N VAL A 19 0.52 -0.03 -19.35
CA VAL A 19 -0.15 -1.32 -19.10
C VAL A 19 -1.29 -1.15 -18.10
N TRP A 20 -1.08 -0.41 -17.02
CA TRP A 20 -2.13 -0.12 -16.03
C TRP A 20 -3.25 0.75 -16.61
N SER A 21 -2.90 1.81 -17.33
CA SER A 21 -3.89 2.71 -17.93
C SER A 21 -4.78 2.00 -18.96
N GLU A 22 -4.19 1.14 -19.79
CA GLU A 22 -4.88 0.33 -20.79
C GLU A 22 -5.78 -0.71 -20.13
N MET A 23 -5.26 -1.41 -19.11
CA MET A 23 -6.03 -2.40 -18.37
C MET A 23 -7.25 -1.76 -17.68
N TRP A 24 -7.11 -0.61 -17.02
CA TRP A 24 -8.24 0.05 -16.37
C TRP A 24 -9.29 0.55 -17.36
N ARG A 25 -8.89 1.14 -18.49
CA ARG A 25 -9.83 1.52 -19.55
C ARG A 25 -10.59 0.29 -20.05
N ARG A 26 -9.88 -0.80 -20.33
CA ARG A 26 -10.50 -2.03 -20.82
C ARG A 26 -11.44 -2.66 -19.81
N GLN A 27 -11.11 -2.62 -18.52
CA GLN A 27 -12.00 -3.09 -17.46
C GLN A 27 -13.30 -2.28 -17.43
N VAL A 28 -13.22 -0.95 -17.50
CA VAL A 28 -14.39 -0.08 -17.55
C VAL A 28 -15.24 -0.36 -18.79
N ASP A 29 -14.62 -0.52 -19.97
CA ASP A 29 -15.32 -0.85 -21.22
C ASP A 29 -16.10 -2.18 -21.15
N LEU A 30 -15.63 -3.10 -20.30
CA LEU A 30 -16.25 -4.40 -20.07
C LEU A 30 -17.27 -4.38 -18.90
N GLY A 31 -17.56 -3.22 -18.33
CA GLY A 31 -18.47 -3.07 -17.18
C GLY A 31 -17.87 -3.51 -15.84
N CYS A 32 -16.54 -3.68 -15.76
CA CYS A 32 -15.82 -3.95 -14.52
C CYS A 32 -15.41 -2.64 -13.83
N ILE A 33 -15.29 -2.68 -12.50
CA ILE A 33 -14.90 -1.55 -11.67
C ILE A 33 -13.45 -1.75 -11.17
N PRO A 34 -12.47 -0.98 -11.67
CA PRO A 34 -11.12 -0.96 -11.12
C PRO A 34 -11.13 -0.64 -9.63
N TYR A 35 -10.65 -1.56 -8.79
CA TYR A 35 -10.74 -1.42 -7.34
C TYR A 35 -9.39 -1.27 -6.64
N TYR A 36 -8.44 -2.19 -6.83
CA TYR A 36 -7.12 -2.09 -6.21
C TYR A 36 -5.98 -2.37 -7.18
N MET A 37 -4.96 -1.52 -7.11
CA MET A 37 -3.59 -1.85 -7.49
C MET A 37 -2.83 -2.12 -6.20
N PHE A 38 -2.44 -3.37 -5.97
CA PHE A 38 -1.76 -3.75 -4.74
C PHE A 38 -0.29 -4.10 -4.96
N ILE A 39 0.53 -3.82 -3.97
CA ILE A 39 1.92 -4.26 -3.94
C ILE A 39 1.90 -5.73 -3.50
N ALA A 40 2.57 -6.60 -4.25
CA ALA A 40 2.60 -8.02 -3.94
C ALA A 40 3.37 -8.27 -2.63
N ARG A 41 2.76 -9.05 -1.73
CA ARG A 41 3.45 -9.58 -0.55
C ARG A 41 4.46 -10.64 -1.00
N ASP A 42 5.56 -10.79 -0.26
CA ASP A 42 6.58 -11.81 -0.50
C ASP A 42 5.97 -13.21 -0.76
N THR A 43 6.26 -13.76 -1.94
CA THR A 43 5.89 -15.12 -2.37
C THR A 43 7.11 -15.99 -2.71
N GLY A 44 8.28 -15.72 -2.10
CA GLY A 44 9.50 -16.53 -2.26
C GLY A 44 10.37 -16.16 -3.48
N ALA A 45 9.81 -15.49 -4.49
CA ALA A 45 10.55 -14.89 -5.61
C ALA A 45 10.60 -13.35 -5.53
N GLN A 46 10.57 -12.80 -4.31
CA GLN A 46 10.42 -11.36 -4.03
C GLN A 46 11.41 -10.49 -4.82
N GLN A 47 12.69 -10.87 -4.85
CA GLN A 47 13.74 -10.10 -5.52
C GLN A 47 13.47 -9.88 -7.02
N TYR A 48 12.81 -10.84 -7.67
CA TYR A 48 12.56 -10.77 -9.11
C TYR A 48 11.29 -9.97 -9.46
N PHE A 49 10.27 -10.01 -8.60
CA PHE A 49 8.95 -9.40 -8.86
C PHE A 49 8.66 -8.14 -8.05
N SER A 50 9.44 -7.79 -7.03
CA SER A 50 9.18 -6.62 -6.19
C SER A 50 9.42 -5.32 -6.95
N VAL A 51 8.60 -4.31 -6.65
CA VAL A 51 8.78 -2.95 -7.15
C VAL A 51 8.94 -2.03 -5.95
N PRO A 52 9.99 -1.18 -5.88
CA PRO A 52 10.14 -0.23 -4.78
C PRO A 52 8.89 0.63 -4.61
N LEU A 53 8.53 0.94 -3.37
CA LEU A 53 7.29 1.65 -3.04
C LEU A 53 7.19 3.02 -3.72
N VAL A 54 8.31 3.74 -3.82
CA VAL A 54 8.41 5.01 -4.56
C VAL A 54 8.08 4.79 -6.03
N ARG A 55 8.69 3.78 -6.66
CA ARG A 55 8.44 3.44 -8.07
C ARG A 55 7.01 2.98 -8.31
N ALA A 56 6.44 2.20 -7.39
CA ALA A 56 5.04 1.78 -7.45
C ALA A 56 4.09 2.97 -7.44
N TRP A 57 4.39 3.99 -6.63
CA TRP A 57 3.61 5.22 -6.59
C TRP A 57 3.76 6.05 -7.87
N GLU A 58 4.96 6.17 -8.42
CA GLU A 58 5.19 6.84 -9.71
C GLU A 58 4.37 6.19 -10.83
N ILE A 59 4.41 4.87 -10.93
CA ILE A 59 3.65 4.09 -11.92
C ILE A 59 2.15 4.36 -11.76
N PHE A 60 1.66 4.26 -10.52
CA PHE A 60 0.25 4.53 -10.22
C PHE A 60 -0.12 5.96 -10.61
N ARG A 61 0.67 6.96 -10.23
CA ARG A 61 0.40 8.39 -10.50
C ARG A 61 0.34 8.68 -12.00
N GLU A 62 1.31 8.18 -12.75
CA GLU A 62 1.36 8.38 -14.20
C GLU A 62 0.16 7.71 -14.89
N ALA A 63 -0.11 6.43 -14.58
CA ALA A 63 -1.26 5.71 -15.12
C ALA A 63 -2.59 6.42 -14.78
N TYR A 64 -2.78 6.79 -13.51
CA TYR A 64 -3.99 7.42 -12.98
C TYR A 64 -4.25 8.80 -13.61
N SER A 65 -3.18 9.56 -13.88
CA SER A 65 -3.27 10.86 -14.55
C SER A 65 -3.72 10.76 -16.01
N SER A 66 -3.42 9.64 -16.67
CA SER A 66 -3.70 9.43 -18.11
C SER A 66 -5.12 8.94 -18.41
N VAL A 67 -5.88 8.49 -17.40
CA VAL A 67 -7.23 7.92 -17.57
C VAL A 67 -8.33 8.91 -17.16
N SER A 68 -9.55 8.68 -17.65
CA SER A 68 -10.73 9.50 -17.30
C SER A 68 -11.19 9.24 -15.86
N GLY A 69 -12.04 10.13 -15.33
CA GLY A 69 -12.59 10.01 -13.95
C GLY A 69 -13.30 8.68 -13.66
N ILE A 70 -13.89 8.03 -14.67
CA ILE A 70 -14.58 6.75 -14.51
C ILE A 70 -13.59 5.62 -14.18
N CYS A 71 -12.37 5.66 -14.72
CA CYS A 71 -11.32 4.69 -14.40
C CYS A 71 -10.70 4.91 -13.00
N ARG A 72 -10.90 6.11 -12.42
CA ARG A 72 -10.19 6.58 -11.21
C ARG A 72 -10.81 6.10 -9.88
N THR A 73 -11.69 5.09 -9.94
CA THR A 73 -12.22 4.38 -8.76
C THR A 73 -11.16 3.53 -8.06
N VAL A 74 -10.09 3.17 -8.79
CA VAL A 74 -8.97 2.36 -8.28
C VAL A 74 -8.24 3.06 -7.13
N ARG A 75 -7.91 2.27 -6.10
CA ARG A 75 -7.09 2.69 -4.96
C ARG A 75 -5.72 2.03 -5.08
N GLY A 76 -4.66 2.81 -4.90
CA GLY A 76 -3.31 2.27 -4.96
C GLY A 76 -2.21 3.33 -4.96
N PRO A 77 -0.93 2.87 -4.97
CA PRO A 77 -0.55 1.49 -4.69
C PRO A 77 -0.80 1.18 -3.20
N SER A 78 -1.36 -0.01 -2.91
CA SER A 78 -1.74 -0.40 -1.55
C SER A 78 -1.15 -1.74 -1.11
N MET A 79 -0.82 -1.86 0.17
CA MET A 79 -0.37 -3.08 0.80
C MET A 79 -1.48 -3.57 1.73
N SER A 80 -1.80 -4.87 1.68
CA SER A 80 -2.53 -5.53 2.76
C SER A 80 -1.51 -6.06 3.75
N ALA A 81 -1.15 -5.24 4.73
CA ALA A 81 -0.15 -5.54 5.75
C ALA A 81 -0.81 -5.97 7.07
N ASP A 82 0.00 -6.36 8.04
CA ASP A 82 -0.46 -6.84 9.34
C ASP A 82 -1.26 -5.82 10.18
N PRO A 83 -0.82 -4.54 10.31
CA PRO A 83 -1.64 -3.53 11.00
C PRO A 83 -2.92 -3.15 10.23
N GLY A 84 -2.98 -3.48 8.94
CA GLY A 84 -4.11 -3.18 8.09
C GLY A 84 -3.71 -2.88 6.64
N LYS A 85 -4.65 -2.29 5.91
CA LYS A 85 -4.46 -1.90 4.51
C LYS A 85 -3.84 -0.51 4.44
N VAL A 86 -2.63 -0.40 3.91
CA VAL A 86 -1.85 0.85 3.81
C VAL A 86 -1.78 1.29 2.35
N GLN A 87 -1.86 2.59 2.08
CA GLN A 87 -1.63 3.17 0.77
C GLN A 87 -0.42 4.11 0.79
N VAL A 88 0.43 4.01 -0.23
CA VAL A 88 1.49 5.00 -0.47
C VAL A 88 0.88 6.22 -1.19
N LEU A 89 1.06 7.40 -0.61
CA LEU A 89 0.53 8.66 -1.16
C LEU A 89 1.57 9.45 -1.95
N GLY A 90 2.86 9.14 -1.78
CA GLY A 90 3.96 9.68 -2.56
C GLY A 90 5.14 10.12 -1.71
N VAL A 91 6.07 10.82 -2.35
CA VAL A 91 7.22 11.44 -1.68
C VAL A 91 6.92 12.92 -1.49
N THR A 92 7.24 13.45 -0.31
CA THR A 92 7.11 14.88 0.01
C THR A 92 8.40 15.41 0.62
N ASP A 93 8.63 16.71 0.52
CA ASP A 93 9.68 17.41 1.25
C ASP A 93 9.08 18.15 2.45
N VAL A 94 9.65 17.95 3.65
CA VAL A 94 9.30 18.68 4.86
C VAL A 94 10.57 19.22 5.51
N GLY A 95 10.81 20.52 5.36
CA GLY A 95 11.98 21.18 5.92
C GLY A 95 13.30 20.66 5.34
N GLY A 96 13.34 20.39 4.03
CA GLY A 96 14.52 19.88 3.33
C GLY A 96 14.77 18.37 3.52
N ARG A 97 13.84 17.67 4.17
CA ARG A 97 13.88 16.20 4.33
C ARG A 97 12.85 15.57 3.42
N LYS A 98 13.31 14.68 2.53
CA LYS A 98 12.42 13.80 1.77
C LYS A 98 11.82 12.75 2.70
N LEU A 99 10.51 12.56 2.60
CA LEU A 99 9.74 11.61 3.37
C LEU A 99 8.80 10.84 2.46
N MET A 100 8.48 9.61 2.85
CA MET A 100 7.40 8.84 2.24
C MET A 100 6.12 9.09 3.02
N THR A 101 5.09 9.54 2.32
CA THR A 101 3.77 9.78 2.89
C THR A 101 2.89 8.56 2.63
N LEU A 102 2.27 8.04 3.68
CA LEU A 102 1.36 6.90 3.62
C LEU A 102 0.05 7.23 4.33
N ARG A 103 -0.98 6.43 4.10
CA ARG A 103 -2.19 6.42 4.93
C ARG A 103 -2.68 5.01 5.18
N MET A 104 -3.28 4.80 6.34
CA MET A 104 -4.03 3.58 6.61
C MET A 104 -5.41 3.69 5.94
N LEU A 105 -5.71 2.85 4.95
CA LEU A 105 -7.07 2.77 4.36
C LEU A 105 -8.05 2.08 5.31
N GLN A 106 -7.55 1.10 6.07
CA GLN A 106 -8.29 0.31 7.05
C GLN A 106 -7.28 -0.26 8.03
N GLY A 107 -7.46 -0.07 9.33
CA GLY A 107 -6.63 -0.67 10.38
C GLY A 107 -7.34 -1.81 11.10
N ARG A 108 -6.60 -2.58 11.90
CA ARG A 108 -7.19 -3.49 12.91
C ARG A 108 -7.96 -2.70 13.97
N ASN A 109 -7.44 -1.56 14.40
CA ASN A 109 -8.20 -0.56 15.14
C ASN A 109 -8.90 0.38 14.12
N PRO A 110 -10.24 0.54 14.19
CA PRO A 110 -10.99 1.47 13.34
C PRO A 110 -10.50 2.93 13.40
N ASP A 111 -9.95 3.37 14.53
CA ASP A 111 -9.44 4.74 14.71
C ASP A 111 -8.20 5.04 13.87
N TRP A 112 -7.54 3.99 13.34
CA TRP A 112 -6.42 4.16 12.43
C TRP A 112 -6.88 4.52 11.01
N ALA A 113 -8.15 4.31 10.66
CA ALA A 113 -8.65 4.52 9.30
C ALA A 113 -8.44 5.96 8.82
N LEU A 114 -7.99 6.08 7.58
CA LEU A 114 -7.63 7.32 6.88
C LEU A 114 -6.53 8.15 7.56
N ARG A 115 -5.90 7.67 8.64
CA ARG A 115 -4.82 8.38 9.32
C ARG A 115 -3.57 8.43 8.43
N PRO A 116 -3.09 9.64 8.06
CA PRO A 116 -1.82 9.78 7.36
C PRO A 116 -0.65 9.59 8.33
N PHE A 117 0.47 9.10 7.82
CA PHE A 117 1.72 8.98 8.55
C PHE A 117 2.91 9.11 7.61
N PHE A 118 4.08 9.35 8.18
CA PHE A 118 5.32 9.57 7.44
C PHE A 118 6.36 8.52 7.81
N ALA A 119 7.08 8.06 6.79
CA ALA A 119 8.28 7.26 6.94
C ALA A 119 9.49 8.03 6.40
N GLU A 120 10.68 7.67 6.88
CA GLU A 120 11.94 8.09 6.26
C GLU A 120 11.93 7.71 4.77
N TYR A 121 12.60 8.51 3.94
CA TYR A 121 12.74 8.17 2.53
C TYR A 121 13.69 6.99 2.37
N ASP A 122 13.19 5.92 1.77
CA ASP A 122 13.96 4.76 1.34
C ASP A 122 13.63 4.45 -0.13
N ALA A 123 14.66 4.48 -0.98
CA ALA A 123 14.51 4.24 -2.41
C ALA A 123 14.32 2.74 -2.74
N ASP A 124 14.71 1.86 -1.82
CA ASP A 124 14.76 0.41 -2.01
C ASP A 124 13.68 -0.33 -1.21
N ALA A 125 13.00 0.35 -0.28
CA ALA A 125 11.87 -0.22 0.46
C ALA A 125 10.80 -0.77 -0.51
N VAL A 126 10.45 -2.04 -0.34
CA VAL A 126 9.45 -2.75 -1.16
C VAL A 126 8.20 -3.10 -0.36
N TRP A 127 8.27 -3.06 0.97
CA TRP A 127 7.18 -3.41 1.87
C TRP A 127 7.10 -2.52 3.11
N LEU A 128 5.99 -2.60 3.85
CA LEU A 128 5.74 -1.79 5.05
C LEU A 128 6.79 -2.02 6.14
N SER A 129 7.27 -3.26 6.29
CA SER A 129 8.28 -3.64 7.30
C SER A 129 9.67 -3.07 7.02
N ASP A 130 9.92 -2.60 5.80
CA ASP A 130 11.21 -2.00 5.44
C ASP A 130 11.28 -0.52 5.88
N LEU A 131 10.12 0.09 6.14
CA LEU A 131 10.01 1.50 6.45
C LEU A 131 10.36 1.81 7.91
N ARG A 132 10.93 2.99 8.11
CA ARG A 132 11.21 3.56 9.44
C ARG A 132 10.35 4.78 9.70
N PRO A 133 9.85 5.00 10.93
CA PRO A 133 9.12 6.21 11.27
C PRO A 133 9.94 7.48 10.99
N ALA A 134 9.29 8.50 10.43
CA ALA A 134 9.93 9.78 10.19
C ALA A 134 10.18 10.57 11.50
N PHE A 135 10.88 11.70 11.37
CA PHE A 135 11.06 12.69 12.44
C PHE A 135 11.80 12.21 13.70
N GLY A 136 12.52 11.09 13.62
CA GLY A 136 13.26 10.54 14.75
C GLY A 136 12.37 9.78 15.75
N GLU A 137 11.13 9.47 15.35
CA GLU A 137 10.26 8.57 16.11
C GLU A 137 10.81 7.14 16.08
N THR A 138 10.59 6.40 17.17
CA THR A 138 11.08 5.01 17.28
C THR A 138 10.07 3.98 16.81
N GLU A 139 8.79 4.35 16.73
CA GLU A 139 7.69 3.45 16.37
C GLU A 139 6.63 4.16 15.50
N PHE A 140 5.92 3.39 14.67
CA PHE A 140 4.72 3.90 14.02
C PHE A 140 3.54 3.90 15.01
N PHE A 141 2.56 4.79 14.78
CA PHE A 141 1.41 4.98 15.68
C PHE A 141 0.58 3.71 15.97
N TRP A 142 0.71 2.66 15.17
CA TRP A 142 -0.03 1.40 15.29
C TRP A 142 0.78 0.28 15.96
N GLU A 143 2.11 0.41 16.10
CA GLU A 143 2.99 -0.68 16.52
C GLU A 143 2.73 -1.13 17.95
N ARG A 144 2.66 -0.17 18.88
CA ARG A 144 2.42 -0.47 20.30
C ARG A 144 1.07 -1.14 20.54
N GLU A 145 -0.01 -0.57 20.01
CA GLU A 145 -1.36 -1.11 20.14
C GLU A 145 -1.46 -2.52 19.51
N LEU A 146 -0.78 -2.76 18.38
CA LEU A 146 -0.73 -4.06 17.73
C LEU A 146 0.00 -5.11 18.60
N GLN A 147 1.12 -4.73 19.21
CA GLN A 147 1.88 -5.61 20.11
C GLN A 147 1.11 -5.95 21.39
N GLU A 148 0.38 -4.98 21.94
CA GLU A 148 -0.50 -5.19 23.10
C GLU A 148 -1.62 -6.19 22.76
N ALA A 149 -2.24 -6.08 21.58
CA ALA A 149 -3.24 -7.03 21.11
C ALA A 149 -2.68 -8.46 20.99
N TYR A 150 -1.50 -8.64 20.39
CA TYR A 150 -0.86 -9.97 20.32
C TYR A 150 -0.53 -10.56 21.68
N SER A 151 -0.09 -9.71 22.61
CA SER A 151 0.22 -10.15 23.97
C SER A 151 -1.03 -10.57 24.74
N ALA A 152 -2.18 -9.93 24.48
CA ALA A 152 -3.46 -10.31 25.05
C ALA A 152 -3.95 -11.65 24.49
N ASP A 153 -3.95 -11.82 23.17
CA ASP A 153 -4.34 -13.06 22.48
C ASP A 153 -3.50 -14.27 22.96
N ALA A 154 -2.20 -14.08 23.17
CA ALA A 154 -1.29 -15.10 23.69
C ALA A 154 -1.62 -15.52 25.15
N ARG A 155 -2.06 -14.57 25.99
CA ARG A 155 -2.46 -14.86 27.38
C ARG A 155 -3.80 -15.60 27.43
N GLU A 156 -4.76 -15.20 26.61
CA GLU A 156 -6.06 -15.89 26.53
C GLU A 156 -5.89 -17.33 26.04
N SER A 157 -5.11 -17.56 24.98
CA SER A 157 -4.84 -18.90 24.46
C SER A 157 -4.12 -19.83 25.44
N THR A 158 -3.29 -19.30 26.35
CA THR A 158 -2.62 -20.07 27.41
C THR A 158 -3.54 -20.34 28.62
N SER A 159 -4.60 -19.54 28.80
CA SER A 159 -5.55 -19.70 29.91
C SER A 159 -6.68 -20.70 29.65
N VAL A 160 -6.85 -21.13 28.39
CA VAL A 160 -7.88 -22.07 27.93
C VAL A 160 -7.34 -23.50 27.75
N SER A 161 -6.02 -23.71 27.96
CA SER A 161 -5.32 -25.00 27.94
C SER A 161 -4.98 -25.48 29.35
#